data_AF-A0A7J9N6J8-F1
#
_entry.id   AF-A0A7J9N6J8-F1
#
_cell.length_a   1.000
_cell.length_b   1.000
_cell.length_c   1.000
_cell.angle_alpha   90.00
_cell.angle_beta   90.00
_cell.angle_gamma   90.00
#
_symmetry.space_group_name_H-M   'P 1'
#
loop_
_entity.id
_entity.type
_entity.pdbx_description
1 polymer ?
#
loop_
_entity_poly.entity_id
_entity_poly.type
_entity_poly.pdbx_seq_one_letter_code
_entity_poly.pdbx_strand_id
1 'polypeptide(L)' 'MWDKRLIEIFCDICIKEILKGNRPGTHFTKDGWLKIMTNFEKEMGNAYSQRQLKN' A
#
# COMPACT_ATOMS: atom_id res chain seq x y z
N MET A 1 -1.83 -8.47 13.53
CA MET A 1 -3.08 -7.71 13.72
C MET A 1 -2.89 -6.37 13.04
N TRP A 2 -3.90 -5.89 12.30
CA TRP A 2 -3.92 -4.52 11.79
C TRP A 2 -4.17 -3.58 12.96
N ASP A 3 -3.13 -2.88 13.43
CA ASP A 3 -3.31 -1.81 14.41
C ASP A 3 -3.70 -0.49 13.71
N LYS A 4 -4.18 0.48 14.47
CA LYS A 4 -4.63 1.77 13.94
C LYS A 4 -3.53 2.51 13.16
N ARG A 5 -2.29 2.49 13.63
CA ARG A 5 -1.13 3.10 12.99
C ARG A 5 -0.77 2.39 11.69
N LEU A 6 -0.85 1.06 11.65
CA LEU A 6 -0.66 0.27 10.42
C LEU A 6 -1.68 0.65 9.34
N ILE A 7 -2.95 0.82 9.74
CA ILE A 7 -4.03 1.22 8.83
C ILE A 7 -3.78 2.64 8.31
N GLU A 8 -3.44 3.59 9.18
CA GLU A 8 -3.14 4.98 8.79
C GLU A 8 -2.00 5.05 7.78
N ILE A 9 -0.89 4.36 8.04
CA ILE A 9 0.28 4.32 7.12
C ILE A 9 -0.12 3.70 5.77
N PHE A 10 -0.88 2.60 5.78
CA PHE A 10 -1.33 1.95 4.56
C PHE A 10 -2.23 2.88 3.72
N CYS A 11 -3.21 3.54 4.36
CA CYS A 11 -4.09 4.50 3.71
C CYS A 11 -3.31 5.67 3.08
N ASP A 12 -2.35 6.24 3.79
CA ASP A 12 -1.50 7.33 3.30
C ASP A 12 -0.70 6.92 2.06
N ILE A 13 -0.11 5.71 2.08
CA ILE A 13 0.61 5.16 0.94
C ILE A 13 -0.33 4.94 -0.25
N CYS A 14 -1.51 4.38 -0.02
CA CYS A 14 -2.52 4.22 -1.07
C CYS A 14 -2.92 5.55 -1.70
N ILE A 15 -3.18 6.60 -0.90
CA ILE A 15 -3.53 7.93 -1.41
C ILE A 15 -2.40 8.50 -2.27
N LYS A 16 -1.15 8.42 -1.81
CA LYS A 16 0.02 8.89 -2.57
C LYS A 16 0.15 8.18 -3.92
N GLU A 17 -0.11 6.88 -3.98
CA GLU A 17 -0.03 6.11 -5.23
C GLU A 17 -1.21 6.36 -6.17
N ILE A 18 -2.41 6.65 -5.64
CA ILE A 18 -3.55 7.12 -6.44
C ILE A 18 -3.21 8.45 -7.11
N LEU A 19 -2.65 9.41 -6.35
CA LEU A 19 -2.27 10.73 -6.88
C LEU A 19 -1.18 10.64 -7.96
N LYS A 20 -0.33 9.61 -7.93
CA LYS A 20 0.66 9.31 -8.97
C LYS A 20 0.07 8.63 -10.22
N GLY A 21 -1.25 8.40 -10.26
CA GLY A 21 -1.91 7.75 -11.39
C GLY A 21 -1.77 6.23 -11.41
N ASN A 22 -1.29 5.60 -10.33
CA ASN A 22 -1.14 4.14 -10.28
C ASN A 22 -2.46 3.40 -10.02
N ARG A 23 -3.60 4.12 -9.97
CA ARG A 23 -4.95 3.59 -9.92
C ARG A 23 -5.85 4.27 -10.97
N PRO A 24 -5.67 3.99 -12.28
CA PRO A 24 -6.40 4.66 -13.35
C PRO A 24 -7.88 4.26 -13.45
N GLY A 25 -8.27 3.15 -12.81
CA GLY A 25 -9.66 2.69 -12.73
C GLY A 25 -10.04 2.31 -11.30
N THR A 26 -10.68 1.17 -11.13
CA THR A 26 -11.10 0.69 -9.79
C THR A 26 -9.98 0.01 -9.00
N HIS A 27 -8.87 -0.36 -9.66
CA HIS A 27 -7.77 -1.13 -9.06
C HIS A 27 -6.40 -0.49 -9.31
N PHE A 28 -5.46 -0.74 -8.40
CA PHE A 28 -4.07 -0.38 -8.60
C PHE A 28 -3.44 -1.21 -9.73
N THR A 29 -2.55 -0.60 -10.49
CA THR A 29 -1.71 -1.29 -11.47
C THR A 29 -0.74 -2.24 -10.78
N LYS A 30 -0.08 -3.11 -11.55
CA LYS A 30 0.96 -4.00 -11.01
C LYS A 30 2.10 -3.19 -10.36
N ASP A 31 2.54 -2.12 -11.02
CA ASP A 31 3.56 -1.20 -10.49
C ASP A 31 3.05 -0.45 -9.27
N GLY A 32 1.78 -0.06 -9.24
CA GLY A 32 1.14 0.54 -8.08
C GLY A 32 1.20 -0.37 -6.86
N TRP A 33 0.85 -1.64 -7.03
CA TRP A 33 0.95 -2.62 -5.95
C TRP A 33 2.38 -2.86 -5.49
N LEU A 34 3.34 -2.96 -6.41
CA LEU A 34 4.75 -3.10 -6.07
C LEU A 34 5.22 -1.92 -5.21
N LYS A 35 4.90 -0.69 -5.63
CA LYS A 35 5.23 0.53 -4.88
C LYS A 35 4.56 0.60 -3.51
N ILE A 36 3.28 0.20 -3.42
CA ILE A 36 2.56 0.14 -2.14
C ILE A 36 3.28 -0.82 -1.19
N MET A 37 3.60 -2.04 -1.63
CA MET A 37 4.33 -3.02 -0.81
C MET A 37 5.69 -2.46 -0.40
N THR A 38 6.53 -2.03 -1.33
CA THR A 38 7.88 -1.53 -1.02
C THR A 38 7.86 -0.32 -0.07
N ASN A 39 6.95 0.62 -0.26
CA ASN A 39 6.84 1.78 0.64
C ASN A 39 6.34 1.38 2.03
N PHE A 40 5.37 0.47 2.09
CA PHE A 40 4.82 -0.01 3.36
C PHE A 40 5.88 -0.78 4.16
N GLU A 41 6.65 -1.63 3.50
CA GLU A 41 7.78 -2.35 4.11
C GLU A 41 8.86 -1.40 4.61
N LYS A 42 9.17 -0.34 3.83
CA LYS A 42 10.15 0.67 4.22
C LYS A 42 9.71 1.45 5.47
N GLU A 43 8.42 1.72 5.61
CA GLU A 43 7.86 2.53 6.70
C GLU A 43 7.65 1.71 7.98
N MET A 44 7.30 0.43 7.84
CA MET A 44 7.07 -0.48 8.97
C MET A 44 8.30 -1.30 9.39
N GLY A 45 9.32 -1.38 8.53
CA GLY A 45 10.52 -2.20 8.74
C GLY A 45 10.28 -3.71 8.64
N ASN A 46 9.10 -4.13 8.19
CA ASN A 46 8.69 -5.53 8.09
C ASN A 46 8.12 -5.82 6.70
N ALA A 47 8.40 -7.01 6.17
CA ALA A 47 7.87 -7.44 4.88
C ALA A 47 6.37 -7.78 4.96
N TYR A 48 5.55 -7.24 4.06
CA TYR A 48 4.11 -7.53 3.97
C TYR A 48 3.73 -7.96 2.56
N SER A 49 3.13 -9.15 2.45
CA SER A 49 2.64 -9.64 1.17
C SER A 49 1.38 -8.89 0.73
N GLN A 50 1.17 -8.79 -0.58
CA GLN A 50 -0.07 -8.25 -1.14
C GLN A 50 -1.33 -8.94 -0.58
N ARG A 51 -1.25 -10.24 -0.27
CA ARG A 51 -2.37 -11.00 0.31
C ARG A 51 -2.71 -10.49 1.71
N GLN A 52 -1.71 -10.14 2.52
CA GLN A 52 -1.92 -9.52 3.83
C GLN A 52 -2.44 -8.10 3.71
N LEU A 53 -2.01 -7.33 2.69
CA LEU A 53 -2.51 -5.97 2.46
C LEU A 53 -3.95 -5.93 1.91
N LYS A 54 -4.44 -7.06 1.39
CA LYS A 54 -5.80 -7.20 0.86
C LYS A 54 -6.80 -7.81 1.85
N ASN A 55 -6.35 -8.47 2.93
CA ASN A 55 -7.18 -9.19 3.90
C ASN A 55 -6.98 -8.65 5.32
#